data_AF-A0A0D2JPZ7-F1
#
_entry.id   AF-A0A0D2JPZ7-F1
#
_cell.length_a   1.000
_cell.length_b   1.000
_cell.length_c   1.000
_cell.angle_alpha   90.00
_cell.angle_beta   90.00
_cell.angle_gamma   90.00
#
_symmetry.space_group_name_H-M   'P 1'
#
loop_
_entity.id
_entity.type
_entity.pdbx_description
1 polymer ?
#
loop_
_entity_poly.entity_id
_entity_poly.type
_entity_poly.pdbx_seq_one_letter_code
_entity_poly.pdbx_strand_id
1 'polypeptide(L)'
;MELALIAYKLFPERGLLAEKMAASFPLTTNKMWTALPDLHALCLCDSDVLHLPGLHPVKGACPVTACQQSMDSLSKSQRNGHAHDCVRRELAENLNRLH
;
A
#
# COMPACT_ATOMS: atom_id res chain seq x y z
N MET A 1 -12.78 19.31 0.22
CA MET A 1 -11.33 19.35 -0.10
C MET A 1 -10.52 18.43 0.83
N GLU A 2 -10.83 18.36 2.13
CA GLU A 2 -10.15 17.48 3.10
C GLU A 2 -10.26 15.97 2.81
N LEU A 3 -11.43 15.48 2.39
CA LEU A 3 -11.61 14.05 2.07
C LEU A 3 -10.72 13.57 0.91
N ALA A 4 -10.44 14.44 -0.07
CA ALA A 4 -9.55 14.12 -1.18
C ALA A 4 -8.10 13.98 -0.70
N LEU A 5 -7.64 14.89 0.18
CA LEU A 5 -6.32 14.83 0.82
C LEU A 5 -6.14 13.57 1.66
N ILE A 6 -7.18 13.13 2.39
CA ILE A 6 -7.14 11.89 3.18
C ILE A 6 -7.10 10.67 2.25
N ALA A 7 -7.91 10.66 1.20
CA ALA A 7 -7.91 9.56 0.23
C ALA A 7 -6.56 9.41 -0.47
N TYR A 8 -5.86 10.51 -0.79
CA TYR A 8 -4.51 10.46 -1.37
C TYR A 8 -3.45 9.95 -0.41
N LYS A 9 -3.61 10.17 0.90
CA LYS A 9 -2.72 9.58 1.91
C LYS A 9 -2.94 8.09 2.06
N LEU A 10 -4.16 7.60 1.85
CA LEU A 10 -4.49 6.17 1.96
C LEU A 10 -4.17 5.40 0.68
N PHE A 11 -4.34 6.03 -0.48
CA PHE A 11 -4.10 5.44 -1.81
C PHE A 11 -3.19 6.36 -2.64
N PRO A 12 -1.88 6.42 -2.33
CA PRO A 12 -0.95 7.31 -3.02
C PRO A 12 -0.90 7.05 -4.53
N GLU A 13 -0.99 5.79 -4.95
CA GLU A 13 -1.01 5.38 -6.36
C GLU A 13 -2.18 6.03 -7.11
N ARG A 14 -3.35 6.15 -6.45
CA ARG A 14 -4.52 6.82 -7.02
C ARG A 14 -4.30 8.33 -7.17
N GLY A 15 -3.61 8.95 -6.22
CA GLY A 15 -3.26 10.37 -6.30
C GLY A 15 -2.29 10.68 -7.43
N LEU A 16 -1.21 9.90 -7.50
CA LEU A 16 -0.21 10.02 -8.56
C LEU A 16 -0.82 9.82 -9.95
N LEU A 17 -1.72 8.83 -10.10
CA LEU A 17 -2.43 8.60 -11.35
C LEU A 17 -3.38 9.76 -11.69
N ALA A 18 -4.14 10.27 -10.71
CA ALA A 18 -5.04 11.39 -10.91
C ALA A 18 -4.30 12.66 -11.39
N GLU A 19 -3.13 12.95 -10.82
CA GLU A 19 -2.28 14.07 -11.27
C GLU A 19 -1.83 13.90 -12.73
N LYS A 20 -1.42 12.69 -13.12
CA LYS A 20 -1.03 12.37 -14.49
C LYS A 20 -2.21 12.47 -15.46
N MET A 21 -3.40 12.01 -15.06
CA MET A 21 -4.62 12.08 -15.86
C MET A 21 -5.15 13.51 -16.01
N ALA A 22 -4.98 14.35 -14.98
CA ALA A 22 -5.37 15.75 -15.00
C ALA A 22 -4.36 16.65 -15.73
N ALA A 23 -3.28 16.10 -16.27
CA ALA A 23 -2.30 16.88 -17.03
C ALA A 23 -2.97 17.56 -18.23
N SER A 24 -2.78 18.88 -18.34
CA SER A 24 -3.30 19.69 -19.44
C SER A 24 -2.50 19.55 -20.74
N PHE A 25 -1.45 18.73 -20.71
CA PHE A 25 -0.55 18.47 -21.83
C PHE A 25 -0.35 16.96 -22.02
N PRO A 26 -0.05 16.51 -23.26
CA PRO A 26 0.28 15.11 -23.51
C PRO A 26 1.48 14.66 -22.67
N LEU A 27 1.34 13.52 -21.99
CA LEU A 27 2.45 12.92 -21.26
C LEU A 27 3.49 12.38 -22.24
N THR A 28 4.76 12.49 -21.87
CA THR A 28 5.83 11.80 -22.61
C THR A 28 5.74 10.30 -22.35
N THR A 29 6.26 9.49 -23.29
CA THR A 29 6.30 8.03 -23.15
C THR A 29 6.90 7.59 -21.81
N ASN A 30 7.97 8.23 -21.35
CA ASN A 30 8.58 7.91 -20.05
C ASN A 30 7.64 8.24 -18.86
N LYS A 31 6.91 9.38 -18.92
CA LYS A 31 5.92 9.73 -17.89
C LYS A 31 4.72 8.78 -17.88
N MET A 32 4.36 8.22 -19.04
CA MET A 32 3.34 7.16 -19.13
C MET A 32 3.86 5.85 -18.52
N TRP A 33 5.10 5.44 -18.82
CA TRP A 33 5.71 4.24 -18.24
C TRP A 33 5.78 4.27 -16.71
N THR A 34 6.12 5.43 -16.14
CA THR A 34 6.11 5.59 -14.68
C THR A 34 4.72 5.50 -14.02
N ALA A 35 3.64 5.56 -14.79
CA ALA A 35 2.27 5.42 -14.27
C ALA A 35 1.81 3.95 -14.18
N LEU A 36 2.46 3.04 -14.92
CA LEU A 36 2.06 1.64 -14.98
C LEU A 36 2.14 0.90 -13.64
N PRO A 37 3.19 1.09 -12.80
CA PRO A 37 3.24 0.48 -11.49
C PRO A 37 2.07 0.91 -10.59
N ASP A 38 1.74 2.20 -10.59
CA ASP A 38 0.61 2.75 -9.81
C ASP A 38 -0.72 2.15 -10.29
N LEU A 39 -0.94 2.09 -11.60
CA LEU A 39 -2.13 1.49 -12.21
C LEU A 39 -2.25 0.00 -11.87
N HIS A 40 -1.15 -0.74 -11.98
CA HIS A 40 -1.10 -2.16 -11.67
C HIS A 40 -1.37 -2.44 -10.18
N ALA A 41 -0.80 -1.63 -9.29
CA ALA A 41 -1.05 -1.71 -7.85
C ALA A 41 -2.54 -1.49 -7.52
N LEU A 42 -3.19 -0.50 -8.16
CA LEU A 42 -4.62 -0.26 -8.00
C LEU A 42 -5.48 -1.44 -8.50
N CYS A 43 -5.11 -2.08 -9.60
CA CYS A 43 -5.81 -3.26 -10.11
C CYS A 43 -5.69 -4.49 -9.20
N LEU A 44 -4.61 -4.60 -8.43
CA LEU A 44 -4.36 -5.70 -7.50
C LEU A 44 -4.83 -5.42 -6.07
N CYS A 45 -5.20 -4.17 -5.77
CA CYS A 45 -5.59 -3.77 -4.43
C CYS A 45 -6.96 -4.36 -4.06
N ASP A 46 -6.98 -5.23 -3.05
CA ASP A 46 -8.22 -5.71 -2.42
C ASP A 46 -8.90 -4.54 -1.70
N SER A 47 -9.91 -3.96 -2.35
CA SER A 47 -10.64 -2.79 -1.83
C SER A 47 -11.57 -3.14 -0.65
N ASP A 48 -11.76 -4.42 -0.35
CA ASP A 48 -12.60 -4.86 0.75
C ASP A 48 -11.90 -4.75 2.12
N VAL A 49 -10.58 -4.55 2.12
CA VAL A 49 -9.77 -4.39 3.32
C VAL A 49 -8.90 -3.15 3.19
N LEU A 50 -9.17 -2.15 4.03
CA LEU A 50 -8.32 -0.97 4.12
C LEU A 50 -6.99 -1.35 4.79
N HIS A 51 -5.93 -1.43 3.99
CA HIS A 51 -4.55 -1.50 4.47
C HIS A 51 -3.98 -0.09 4.59
N LEU A 52 -3.24 0.19 5.66
CA LEU A 52 -2.49 1.45 5.75
C LEU A 52 -1.35 1.49 4.72
N PRO A 53 -0.86 2.69 4.34
CA PRO A 53 0.26 2.83 3.42
C PRO A 53 1.46 2.00 3.85
N GLY A 54 2.04 1.24 2.92
CA GLY A 54 3.15 0.33 3.18
C GLY A 54 2.80 -0.98 3.92
N LEU A 55 1.54 -1.18 4.32
CA LEU A 55 1.08 -2.41 5.00
C LEU A 55 0.29 -3.37 4.09
N HIS A 56 0.31 -3.12 2.78
CA HIS A 56 -0.33 -3.99 1.81
C HIS A 56 0.34 -5.37 1.80
N PRO A 57 -0.44 -6.45 1.62
CA PRO A 57 0.12 -7.79 1.46
C PRO A 57 1.11 -7.86 0.31
N VAL A 58 2.25 -8.50 0.52
CA VAL A 58 3.25 -8.74 -0.54
C VAL A 58 3.07 -10.17 -1.02
N LYS A 59 2.70 -10.34 -2.30
CA LYS A 59 2.38 -11.65 -2.89
C LYS A 59 1.34 -12.45 -2.08
N GLY A 60 0.34 -11.76 -1.52
CA GLY A 60 -0.71 -12.37 -0.69
C GLY A 60 -0.31 -12.73 0.74
N ALA A 61 0.92 -12.41 1.17
CA ALA A 61 1.40 -12.66 2.52
C ALA A 61 1.60 -11.36 3.31
N CYS A 62 1.75 -11.49 4.64
CA CYS A 62 2.10 -10.40 5.53
C CYS A 62 3.32 -9.63 5.01
N PRO A 63 3.31 -8.28 5.03
CA PRO A 63 4.43 -7.47 4.52
C PRO A 63 5.72 -7.65 5.34
N VAL A 64 5.63 -8.13 6.59
CA VAL A 64 6.80 -8.46 7.41
C VAL A 64 7.40 -9.77 6.94
N THR A 65 8.61 -9.68 6.37
CA THR A 65 9.32 -10.81 5.72
C THR A 65 9.48 -12.02 6.64
N ALA A 66 9.70 -11.80 7.94
CA ALA A 66 9.87 -12.87 8.92
C ALA A 66 8.54 -13.56 9.28
N CYS A 67 7.39 -12.91 9.06
CA CYS A 67 6.09 -13.47 9.44
C CYS A 67 5.57 -14.50 8.44
N GLN A 68 5.66 -14.21 7.13
CA GLN A 68 5.19 -15.04 6.02
C GLN A 68 3.72 -15.56 6.10
N GLN A 69 2.91 -15.07 7.04
CA GLN A 69 1.53 -15.49 7.18
C GLN A 69 0.75 -15.15 5.91
N SER A 70 0.08 -16.14 5.32
CA SER A 70 -0.84 -15.90 4.21
C SER A 70 -2.02 -15.05 4.69
N MET A 71 -2.28 -13.94 4.01
CA MET A 71 -3.40 -13.05 4.36
C MET A 71 -4.74 -13.69 4.02
N ASP A 72 -4.76 -14.65 3.10
CA ASP A 72 -5.95 -15.42 2.74
C ASP A 72 -6.38 -16.41 3.81
N SER A 73 -5.46 -16.79 4.71
CA SER A 73 -5.80 -17.60 5.89
C SER A 73 -6.51 -16.81 7.00
N LEU A 74 -6.50 -15.47 6.92
CA LEU A 74 -7.13 -14.58 7.90
C LEU A 74 -8.47 -14.04 7.37
N SER A 75 -9.43 -13.84 8.28
CA SER A 75 -10.65 -13.12 7.92
C SER A 75 -10.33 -11.68 7.55
N LYS A 76 -11.14 -11.07 6.66
CA LYS A 76 -10.94 -9.69 6.18
C LYS A 76 -10.74 -8.68 7.32
N SER A 77 -11.50 -8.80 8.41
CA SER A 77 -11.39 -7.94 9.59
C SER A 77 -10.08 -8.11 10.38
N GLN A 78 -9.41 -9.26 10.28
CA GLN A 78 -8.16 -9.55 10.98
C GLN A 78 -6.91 -9.12 10.20
N ARG A 79 -7.01 -9.03 8.87
CA ARG A 79 -5.88 -8.77 7.97
C ARG A 79 -5.13 -7.47 8.31
N ASN A 80 -5.84 -6.35 8.45
CA ASN A 80 -5.20 -5.06 8.76
C ASN A 80 -4.56 -5.05 10.15
N GLY A 81 -5.26 -5.57 11.17
CA GLY A 81 -4.72 -5.67 12.53
C GLY A 81 -3.45 -6.52 12.59
N HIS A 82 -3.46 -7.68 11.93
CA HIS A 82 -2.28 -8.54 11.82
C HIS A 82 -1.08 -7.82 11.22
N ALA A 83 -1.23 -7.18 10.05
CA ALA A 83 -0.13 -6.50 9.38
C ALA A 83 0.46 -5.39 10.26
N HIS A 84 -0.40 -4.59 10.89
CA HIS A 84 0.01 -3.51 11.78
C HIS A 84 0.77 -4.01 13.02
N ASP A 85 0.27 -5.06 13.68
CA ASP A 85 0.91 -5.62 14.87
C ASP A 85 2.24 -6.31 14.54
N CYS A 86 2.35 -6.93 13.36
CA CYS A 86 3.61 -7.50 12.89
C CYS A 86 4.66 -6.41 12.65
N VAL A 87 4.32 -5.33 11.91
CA VAL A 87 5.27 -4.24 11.64
C VAL A 87 5.71 -3.55 12.92
N ARG A 88 4.79 -3.32 13.87
CA ARG A 88 5.13 -2.75 15.18
C ARG A 88 6.11 -3.60 15.96
N ARG A 89 5.95 -4.93 15.92
CA ARG A 89 6.88 -5.86 16.59
C ARG A 89 8.25 -5.86 15.93
N GLU A 90 8.31 -5.94 14.60
CA GLU A 90 9.57 -5.87 13.85
C GLU A 90 10.33 -4.56 14.15
N LEU A 91 9.63 -3.43 14.18
CA LEU A 91 10.23 -2.14 14.52
C LEU A 91 10.78 -2.13 15.96
N ALA A 92 10.02 -2.64 16.92
CA ALA A 92 10.45 -2.71 18.32
C ALA A 92 11.68 -3.62 18.49
N GLU A 93 11.72 -4.76 17.81
CA GLU A 93 12.88 -5.65 17.78
C GLU A 93 14.11 -4.98 17.16
N ASN A 94 13.93 -4.28 16.05
CA ASN A 94 15.03 -3.55 15.40
C ASN A 94 15.58 -2.43 16.29
N LEU A 95 14.71 -1.70 16.99
CA LEU A 95 15.14 -0.67 17.96
C LEU A 95 15.91 -1.26 19.14
N ASN A 96 15.46 -2.41 19.67
CA ASN A 96 16.16 -3.10 20.76
C ASN A 96 17.52 -3.67 20.36
N ARG A 97 17.76 -3.93 19.06
CA ARG A 97 19.06 -4.39 18.54
C ARG A 97 20.06 -3.26 18.27
N LEU A 98 19.60 -2.01 18.31
CA LEU A 98 20.43 -0.81 18.11
C LEU A 98 21.00 -0.25 19.43
N HIS A 99 20.61 -0.84 20.57
CA HIS A 99 21.09 -0.54 21.92
C HIS A 99 22.01 -1.65 22.42
#